data_AF-A0A1B7W3E6-F1
#
_entry.id   AF-A0A1B7W3E6-F1
#
_cell.length_a   1.000
_cell.length_b   1.000
_cell.length_c   1.000
_cell.angle_alpha   90.00
_cell.angle_beta   90.00
_cell.angle_gamma   90.00
#
_symmetry.space_group_name_H-M   'P 1'
#
loop_
_entity.id
_entity.type
_entity.pdbx_description
1 polymer ?
#
loop_
_entity_poly.entity_id
_entity_poly.type
_entity_poly.pdbx_seq_one_letter_code
_entity_poly.pdbx_strand_id
1 'polypeptide(L)'
;DNNSEDDLTRKCKTIEQQNQILKNQYEKLKQELRLAKNTPEGTMVADYKKASKQGVDCIALMLETMQAQTKIITEIRDFVWNFKEQKITIKEFLAGPESLRSNQKDMMEELLEKMMEEFGEMMDFN
;
A
#
# COMPACT_ATOMS: atom_id res chain seq x y z
N ASP A 1 61.85 23.77 24.78
CA ASP A 1 61.45 23.02 23.57
C ASP A 1 60.81 21.65 23.79
N ASN A 2 61.00 20.95 24.91
CA ASN A 2 60.38 19.63 25.16
C ASN A 2 58.83 19.59 25.33
N ASN A 3 58.14 20.73 25.45
CA ASN A 3 56.70 20.76 25.76
C ASN A 3 55.81 20.74 24.51
N SER A 4 56.34 21.13 23.35
CA SER A 4 55.57 21.23 22.09
C SER A 4 55.42 19.88 21.38
N GLU A 5 56.39 18.98 21.55
CA GLU A 5 56.41 17.66 20.91
C GLU A 5 55.43 16.70 21.59
N ASP A 6 55.26 16.80 22.91
CA ASP A 6 54.29 16.01 23.68
C ASP A 6 52.83 16.44 23.40
N ASP A 7 52.58 17.75 23.23
CA ASP A 7 51.25 18.26 22.86
C ASP A 7 50.83 17.84 21.44
N LEU A 8 51.77 17.86 20.48
CA LEU A 8 51.54 17.33 19.13
C LEU A 8 51.28 15.82 19.16
N THR A 9 52.06 15.07 19.93
CA THR A 9 51.89 13.62 20.08
C THR A 9 50.53 13.27 20.70
N ARG A 10 50.09 14.03 21.71
CA ARG A 10 48.76 13.87 22.32
C ARG A 10 47.65 14.16 21.32
N LYS A 11 47.75 15.25 20.55
CA LYS A 11 46.77 15.60 19.51
C LYS A 11 46.68 14.53 18.42
N CYS A 12 47.82 14.03 17.93
CA CYS A 12 47.84 12.94 16.96
C CYS A 12 47.15 11.68 17.49
N LYS A 13 47.45 11.26 18.73
CA LYS A 13 46.79 10.12 19.37
C LYS A 13 45.27 10.32 19.51
N THR A 14 44.83 11.52 19.88
CA THR A 14 43.40 11.84 19.97
C THR A 14 42.73 11.75 18.60
N ILE A 15 43.35 12.28 17.55
CA ILE A 15 42.82 12.22 16.17
C ILE A 15 42.75 10.78 15.67
N GLU A 16 43.77 9.96 15.95
CA GLU A 16 43.77 8.53 15.59
C GLU A 16 42.63 7.77 16.28
N GLN A 17 42.41 8.02 17.57
CA GLN A 17 41.30 7.45 18.32
C GLN A 17 39.95 7.88 17.75
N GLN A 18 39.78 9.16 17.45
CA GLN A 18 38.56 9.69 16.85
C GLN A 18 38.30 9.09 15.46
N ASN A 19 39.33 8.97 14.63
CA ASN A 19 39.24 8.31 13.33
C ASN A 19 38.82 6.84 13.46
N GLN A 20 39.34 6.13 14.47
CA GLN A 20 38.94 4.74 14.70
C GLN A 20 37.48 4.64 15.17
N ILE A 21 37.04 5.55 16.04
CA ILE A 21 35.64 5.61 16.47
C ILE A 21 34.72 5.88 15.27
N LEU A 22 35.06 6.85 14.42
CA LEU A 22 34.28 7.19 13.23
C LEU A 22 34.18 6.01 12.24
N LYS A 23 35.29 5.29 12.03
CA LYS A 23 35.28 4.07 11.19
C LYS A 23 34.34 3.01 11.76
N ASN A 24 34.39 2.78 13.07
CA ASN A 24 33.52 1.81 13.72
C ASN A 24 32.04 2.22 13.63
N GLN A 25 31.75 3.51 13.83
CA GLN A 25 30.40 4.06 13.67
C GLN A 25 29.89 3.89 12.24
N TYR A 26 30.72 4.19 11.24
CA TYR A 26 30.36 4.03 9.83
C TYR A 26 29.98 2.59 9.48
N GLU A 27 30.81 1.60 9.87
CA GLU A 27 30.50 0.20 9.60
C GLU A 27 29.24 -0.27 10.33
N LYS A 28 29.02 0.21 11.55
CA LYS A 28 27.78 -0.08 12.30
C LYS A 28 26.55 0.48 11.58
N LEU A 29 26.59 1.74 11.16
CA LEU A 29 25.51 2.40 10.39
C LEU A 29 25.21 1.65 9.09
N LYS A 30 26.26 1.18 8.40
CA LYS A 30 26.12 0.40 7.17
C LYS A 30 25.42 -0.94 7.43
N GLN A 31 25.76 -1.61 8.53
CA GLN A 31 25.08 -2.84 8.95
C GLN A 31 23.61 -2.58 9.31
N GLU A 32 23.33 -1.55 10.12
CA GLU A 32 21.97 -1.15 10.49
C GLU A 32 21.11 -0.83 9.27
N LEU A 33 21.66 -0.09 8.31
CA LEU A 33 20.97 0.22 7.05
C LEU A 33 20.65 -1.05 6.25
N ARG A 34 21.56 -2.02 6.20
CA ARG A 34 21.33 -3.30 5.52
C ARG A 34 20.21 -4.09 6.20
N LEU A 35 20.18 -4.12 7.53
CA LEU A 35 19.12 -4.77 8.28
C LEU A 35 17.77 -4.09 8.04
N ALA A 36 17.72 -2.76 8.11
CA ALA A 36 16.52 -1.98 7.87
C ALA A 36 15.96 -2.16 6.45
N LYS A 37 16.83 -2.29 5.42
CA LYS A 37 16.40 -2.57 4.04
C LYS A 37 15.83 -3.97 3.85
N ASN A 38 16.22 -4.92 4.68
CA ASN A 38 15.81 -6.32 4.57
C ASN A 38 14.54 -6.63 5.37
N THR A 39 13.90 -5.63 5.98
CA THR A 39 12.59 -5.80 6.62
C THR A 39 11.46 -5.64 5.60
N PRO A 40 10.23 -6.10 5.90
CA PRO A 40 9.06 -5.86 5.05
C PRO A 40 8.83 -4.37 4.76
N GLU A 41 9.02 -3.51 5.75
CA GLU A 41 8.89 -2.05 5.62
C GLU A 41 9.99 -1.49 4.69
N GLY A 42 11.21 -2.01 4.78
CA GLY A 42 12.32 -1.66 3.89
C GLY A 42 12.01 -1.99 2.42
N THR A 43 11.46 -3.18 2.18
CA THR A 43 10.98 -3.60 0.84
C THR A 43 9.85 -2.70 0.35
N MET A 44 8.86 -2.40 1.20
CA MET A 44 7.74 -1.52 0.87
C MET A 44 8.22 -0.13 0.43
N VAL A 45 9.18 0.46 1.14
CA VAL A 45 9.76 1.76 0.77
C VAL A 45 10.56 1.67 -0.53
N ALA A 46 11.26 0.56 -0.78
CA ALA A 46 12.00 0.35 -2.03
C ALA A 46 11.04 0.27 -3.23
N ASP A 47 9.94 -0.48 -3.09
CA ASP A 47 8.90 -0.61 -4.11
C ASP A 47 8.19 0.71 -4.38
N TYR A 48 7.83 1.45 -3.32
CA TYR A 48 7.28 2.80 -3.45
C TYR A 48 8.22 3.72 -4.24
N LYS A 49 9.52 3.74 -3.91
CA LYS A 49 10.52 4.54 -4.64
C LYS A 49 10.65 4.12 -6.09
N LYS A 50 10.55 2.82 -6.38
CA LYS A 50 10.61 2.29 -7.75
C LYS A 50 9.39 2.75 -8.56
N ALA A 51 8.18 2.62 -7.99
CA ALA A 51 6.94 3.08 -8.61
C ALA A 51 6.94 4.60 -8.82
N SER A 52 7.38 5.37 -7.82
CA SER A 52 7.49 6.83 -7.91
C SER A 52 8.45 7.27 -9.03
N LYS A 53 9.59 6.59 -9.22
CA LYS A 53 10.49 6.84 -10.37
C LYS A 53 9.84 6.57 -11.72
N GLN A 54 8.85 5.67 -11.77
CA GLN A 54 8.06 5.40 -12.97
C GLN A 54 6.87 6.37 -13.12
N GLY A 55 6.77 7.39 -12.25
CA GLY A 55 5.69 8.36 -12.25
C GLY A 55 4.42 7.89 -11.55
N VAL A 56 4.45 6.75 -10.84
CA VAL A 56 3.29 6.19 -10.15
C VAL A 56 3.27 6.66 -8.70
N ASP A 57 2.20 7.33 -8.30
CA ASP A 57 1.94 7.66 -6.90
C ASP A 57 1.02 6.61 -6.25
N CYS A 58 1.63 5.62 -5.60
CA CYS A 58 0.89 4.56 -4.94
C CYS A 58 -0.01 5.06 -3.81
N ILE A 59 0.37 6.15 -3.12
CA ILE A 59 -0.42 6.68 -2.00
C ILE A 59 -1.67 7.37 -2.53
N ALA A 60 -1.56 8.13 -3.62
CA ALA A 60 -2.70 8.72 -4.28
C ALA A 60 -3.69 7.64 -4.77
N LEU A 61 -3.19 6.58 -5.42
CA LEU A 61 -4.03 5.47 -5.88
C LEU A 61 -4.76 4.75 -4.73
N MET A 62 -4.07 4.52 -3.61
CA MET A 62 -4.69 3.93 -2.41
C MET A 62 -5.76 4.86 -1.83
N LEU A 63 -5.50 6.17 -1.79
CA LEU A 63 -6.45 7.16 -1.30
C LEU A 63 -7.71 7.20 -2.16
N GLU A 64 -7.56 7.23 -3.48
CA GLU A 64 -8.67 7.19 -4.43
C GLU A 64 -9.52 5.93 -4.25
N THR A 65 -8.85 4.78 -4.10
CA THR A 65 -9.53 3.49 -3.85
C THR A 65 -10.34 3.53 -2.54
N MET A 66 -9.75 4.02 -1.45
CA MET A 66 -10.44 4.12 -0.17
C MET A 66 -11.61 5.11 -0.21
N GLN A 67 -11.47 6.23 -0.94
CA GLN A 67 -12.55 7.18 -1.14
C GLN A 67 -13.70 6.57 -1.92
N ALA A 68 -13.42 5.79 -2.98
CA ALA A 68 -14.44 5.08 -3.74
C ALA A 68 -15.20 4.07 -2.86
N GLN A 69 -14.48 3.26 -2.08
CA GLN A 69 -15.08 2.33 -1.12
C GLN A 69 -15.93 3.04 -0.07
N THR A 70 -15.45 4.17 0.45
CA THR A 70 -16.18 4.98 1.45
C THR A 70 -17.51 5.51 0.88
N LYS A 71 -17.53 5.91 -0.39
CA LYS A 71 -18.76 6.35 -1.07
C LYS A 71 -19.79 5.23 -1.14
N ILE A 72 -19.37 4.02 -1.53
CA ILE A 72 -20.25 2.85 -1.59
C ILE A 72 -20.84 2.54 -0.20
N ILE A 73 -20.01 2.49 0.84
CA ILE A 73 -20.47 2.24 2.21
C ILE A 73 -21.45 3.32 2.68
N THR A 74 -21.17 4.58 2.36
CA THR A 74 -22.03 5.71 2.69
C THR A 74 -23.38 5.59 2.01
N GLU A 75 -23.42 5.21 0.73
CA GLU A 75 -24.66 4.99 0.00
C GLU A 75 -25.49 3.84 0.57
N ILE A 76 -24.85 2.71 0.92
CA ILE A 76 -25.54 1.59 1.57
C ILE A 76 -26.15 2.04 2.91
N ARG A 77 -25.37 2.76 3.72
CA ARG A 77 -25.84 3.30 5.01
C ARG A 77 -27.05 4.20 4.80
N ASP A 78 -26.95 5.15 3.86
CA ASP A 78 -28.01 6.13 3.61
C ASP A 78 -29.25 5.47 3.01
N PHE A 79 -29.08 4.45 2.17
CA PHE A 79 -30.17 3.63 1.65
C PHE A 79 -30.96 2.94 2.77
N VAL A 80 -30.26 2.26 3.70
CA VAL A 80 -30.90 1.61 4.86
C VAL A 80 -31.57 2.65 5.76
N TRP A 81 -30.91 3.79 5.99
CA TRP A 81 -31.46 4.88 6.79
C TRP A 81 -32.72 5.48 6.14
N ASN A 82 -32.71 5.69 4.84
CA ASN A 82 -33.86 6.20 4.09
C ASN A 82 -35.06 5.25 4.16
N PHE A 83 -34.83 3.93 4.14
CA PHE A 83 -35.92 2.97 4.35
C PHE A 83 -36.49 3.05 5.77
N LYS A 84 -35.62 3.11 6.79
CA LYS A 84 -36.03 3.28 8.19
C LYS A 84 -36.88 4.55 8.39
N GLU A 85 -36.50 5.65 7.76
CA GLU A 85 -37.21 6.93 7.81
C GLU A 85 -38.40 7.00 6.83
N GLN A 86 -38.79 5.88 6.21
CA GLN A 86 -39.91 5.77 5.27
C GLN A 86 -39.81 6.72 4.06
N LYS A 87 -38.58 7.12 3.69
CA LYS A 87 -38.28 7.97 2.52
C LYS A 87 -38.23 7.20 1.21
N ILE A 88 -38.08 5.89 1.29
CA ILE A 88 -38.17 4.97 0.14
C ILE A 88 -39.18 3.86 0.46
N THR A 89 -39.83 3.36 -0.57
CA THR A 89 -40.81 2.29 -0.49
C THR A 89 -40.15 0.92 -0.28
N ILE A 90 -40.94 -0.07 0.17
CA ILE A 90 -40.46 -1.45 0.25
C ILE A 90 -40.03 -2.00 -1.13
N LYS A 91 -40.69 -1.58 -2.22
CA LYS A 91 -40.31 -1.98 -3.58
C LYS A 91 -38.93 -1.43 -3.96
N GLU A 92 -38.66 -0.17 -3.65
CA GLU A 92 -37.36 0.45 -3.89
C GLU A 92 -36.28 -0.15 -3.00
N PHE A 93 -36.61 -0.46 -1.75
CA PHE A 93 -35.69 -1.15 -0.83
C PHE A 93 -35.32 -2.55 -1.31
N LEU A 94 -36.29 -3.34 -1.76
CA LEU A 94 -36.06 -4.69 -2.30
C LEU A 94 -35.22 -4.68 -3.59
N ALA A 95 -35.26 -3.60 -4.35
CA ALA A 95 -34.43 -3.45 -5.54
C ALA A 95 -32.97 -3.02 -5.22
N GLY A 96 -32.65 -2.67 -3.98
CA GLY A 96 -31.29 -2.31 -3.54
C GLY A 96 -30.83 -0.89 -3.95
N PRO A 97 -29.65 -0.44 -3.49
CA PRO A 97 -29.07 0.85 -3.85
C PRO A 97 -28.69 0.91 -5.34
N GLU A 98 -28.91 2.06 -6.00
CA GLU A 98 -28.69 2.20 -7.44
C GLU A 98 -27.25 1.90 -7.87
N SER A 99 -26.23 2.32 -7.11
CA SER A 99 -24.83 2.05 -7.46
C SER A 99 -24.46 0.56 -7.41
N LEU A 100 -25.25 -0.26 -6.72
CA LEU A 100 -25.05 -1.70 -6.65
C LEU A 100 -25.88 -2.46 -7.68
N ARG A 101 -26.93 -1.86 -8.25
CA ARG A 101 -27.78 -2.49 -9.28
C ARG A 101 -27.04 -2.70 -10.60
N SER A 102 -26.18 -1.76 -11.00
CA SER A 102 -25.34 -1.92 -12.20
C SER A 102 -24.30 -3.02 -12.00
N ASN A 103 -23.57 -2.97 -10.88
CA ASN A 103 -22.55 -3.97 -10.54
C ASN A 103 -23.13 -5.40 -10.44
N GLN A 104 -24.36 -5.57 -9.93
CA GLN A 104 -25.01 -6.88 -9.89
C GLN A 104 -25.36 -7.42 -11.28
N LYS A 105 -25.69 -6.55 -12.22
CA LYS A 105 -26.03 -6.96 -13.59
C LYS A 105 -24.78 -7.44 -14.33
N ASP A 106 -23.69 -6.69 -14.21
CA ASP A 106 -22.41 -7.03 -14.84
C ASP A 106 -21.83 -8.35 -14.25
N MET A 107 -21.92 -8.54 -12.93
CA MET A 107 -21.50 -9.80 -12.29
C MET A 107 -22.38 -10.99 -12.67
N MET A 108 -23.69 -10.79 -12.86
CA MET A 108 -24.61 -11.84 -13.31
C MET A 108 -24.37 -12.20 -14.77
N GLU A 109 -24.05 -11.22 -15.61
CA GLU A 109 -23.70 -11.41 -17.01
C GLU A 109 -22.40 -12.22 -17.16
N GLU A 110 -21.35 -11.88 -16.39
CA GLU A 110 -20.08 -12.63 -16.36
C GLU A 110 -20.26 -14.07 -15.84
N LEU A 111 -21.16 -14.28 -14.88
CA LEU A 111 -21.51 -15.62 -14.39
C LEU A 111 -22.28 -16.45 -15.45
N LEU A 112 -23.22 -15.83 -16.15
CA LEU A 112 -23.99 -16.47 -17.22
C LEU A 112 -23.09 -16.83 -18.42
N GLU A 113 -22.13 -15.97 -18.76
CA GLU A 113 -21.16 -16.20 -19.82
C GLU A 113 -20.27 -17.41 -19.49
N LYS A 114 -19.72 -17.50 -18.27
CA LYS A 114 -18.96 -18.69 -17.82
C LYS A 114 -19.78 -19.97 -17.83
N MET A 115 -21.05 -19.93 -17.42
CA MET A 115 -21.92 -21.11 -17.50
C MET A 115 -22.22 -21.52 -18.94
N MET A 116 -22.33 -20.58 -19.88
CA MET A 116 -22.49 -20.89 -21.30
C MET A 116 -21.22 -21.45 -21.93
N GLU A 117 -20.04 -20.94 -21.58
CA GLU A 117 -18.76 -21.49 -22.01
C GLU A 117 -18.59 -22.94 -21.54
N GLU A 118 -18.83 -23.22 -20.26
CA GLU A 118 -18.77 -24.59 -19.71
C GLU A 118 -19.78 -25.54 -20.39
N PHE A 119 -20.97 -25.03 -20.74
CA PHE A 119 -21.99 -25.83 -21.43
C PHE A 119 -21.64 -26.08 -22.91
N GLY A 120 -21.01 -25.11 -23.58
CA GLY A 120 -20.50 -25.23 -24.94
C GLY A 120 -19.38 -26.26 -25.03
N GLU A 121 -18.41 -26.21 -24.09
CA GLU A 121 -17.35 -27.20 -23.99
C GLU A 121 -17.91 -28.61 -23.77
N MET A 122 -18.97 -28.79 -22.98
CA MET A 122 -19.64 -30.08 -22.81
C MET A 122 -20.30 -30.62 -24.09
N MET A 123 -20.77 -29.74 -24.99
CA MET A 123 -21.42 -30.16 -26.23
C MET A 123 -20.43 -30.48 -27.36
N ASP A 124 -19.21 -29.97 -27.31
CA ASP A 124 -18.13 -30.25 -28.29
C ASP A 124 -17.43 -31.62 -28.06
N PHE A 125 -17.81 -32.37 -27.02
CA PHE A 125 -17.30 -33.73 -26.73
C PHE A 125 -18.20 -34.89 -27.23
N ASN A 126 -19.21 -34.64 -28.08
CA ASN A 126 -20.07 -35.67 -28.69
C ASN A 126 -19.88 -35.82 -30.21
#